data_AF-A0A2A4VP83-F1
#
_entry.id   AF-A0A2A4VP83-F1
#
_cell.length_a   1.000
_cell.length_b   1.000
_cell.length_c   1.000
_cell.angle_alpha   90.00
_cell.angle_beta   90.00
_cell.angle_gamma   90.00
#
_symmetry.space_group_name_H-M   'P 1'
#
loop_
_entity.id
_entity.type
_entity.pdbx_description
1 polymer ?
#
loop_
_entity_poly.entity_id
_entity_poly.type
_entity_poly.pdbx_seq_one_letter_code
_entity_poly.pdbx_strand_id
1 'polypeptide(L)'
;MTAATDPFDDFLVSSGDGAALQVLLGTLHTFEEGNTSGNVHQVPYKFWDGALPKEKTEALLAKIRGPIEQAQNDLVTLICCCAVLTRAGYRNHSLYTGLASKIAKAELGTFSSELLQEACDILHSFSAWTELSQVAAHGLKHFVRLPKFSAICSDWIVLAHYRMLMPLFRNNQLEQQHIAAFENTLNGIAEACEITAKNKLIHQGILAGLRRDPETAVTQMLGSQNTNGYGIKLFQLAENIVSPKSLLAEPHPSYAHRKRHLDIQMTHADTGRAALLVSTDQTYFERYAEKLIESFGFWNEGAIIHFHCVNFSPCPDLLARYETIHKVLLNFTVDSQPTILPASEIFKGYCAGARYLFLPDYLLHYRKVIVSDIDGLIVKNIDGLWRGDKHAILLSTKLLDKGQLYGRLIWESIAAGSFGITDSPDNRDFALKVSHYLCQQLDLSEDQNLSYFFTDQIGLMLSYLGSRNTCIFEKGGAPFTQGLGWGFNDDGKKAAKQATTDYKK
;
A
#
# COMPACT_ATOMS: atom_id res chain seq x y z
N MET A 1 -33.51 -10.44 27.58
CA MET A 1 -32.49 -10.24 26.53
C MET A 1 -31.25 -9.70 27.23
N THR A 2 -30.37 -10.60 27.66
CA THR A 2 -29.04 -10.24 28.16
C THR A 2 -28.21 -9.83 26.96
N ALA A 3 -27.63 -8.62 26.99
CA ALA A 3 -26.67 -8.20 25.98
C ALA A 3 -25.54 -9.23 25.97
N ALA A 4 -25.25 -9.81 24.80
CA ALA A 4 -24.05 -10.61 24.63
C ALA A 4 -22.87 -9.68 24.91
N THR A 5 -22.13 -9.93 25.98
CA THR A 5 -20.87 -9.26 26.26
C THR A 5 -19.90 -9.56 25.12
N ASP A 6 -19.19 -8.54 24.66
CA ASP A 6 -18.08 -8.71 23.73
C ASP A 6 -17.10 -9.70 24.40
N PRO A 7 -16.71 -10.83 23.76
CA PRO A 7 -15.76 -11.78 24.35
C PRO A 7 -14.43 -11.13 24.75
N PHE A 8 -14.14 -9.93 24.23
CA PHE A 8 -13.01 -9.11 24.65
C PHE A 8 -13.16 -8.48 26.05
N ASP A 9 -14.37 -8.21 26.53
CA ASP A 9 -14.63 -7.54 27.81
C ASP A 9 -14.60 -8.53 28.99
N ASP A 10 -15.11 -9.75 28.82
CA ASP A 10 -14.98 -10.84 29.81
C ASP A 10 -13.52 -11.32 29.96
N PHE A 11 -12.70 -11.10 28.94
CA PHE A 11 -11.27 -11.43 28.89
C PHE A 11 -10.38 -10.47 29.70
N LEU A 12 -10.77 -9.20 29.85
CA LEU A 12 -9.90 -8.19 30.47
C LEU A 12 -9.91 -8.20 32.01
N VAL A 13 -10.85 -8.92 32.65
CA VAL A 13 -11.19 -8.75 34.07
C VAL A 13 -10.62 -9.85 35.00
N SER A 14 -10.15 -11.01 34.50
CA SER A 14 -10.04 -12.23 35.35
C SER A 14 -8.65 -12.84 35.60
N SER A 15 -7.53 -12.29 35.12
CA SER A 15 -6.21 -12.96 35.27
C SER A 15 -5.06 -12.02 35.62
N GLY A 16 -4.30 -12.35 36.68
CA GLY A 16 -3.06 -11.66 37.06
C GLY A 16 -1.94 -11.78 36.01
N ASP A 17 -0.91 -10.94 36.14
CA ASP A 17 0.04 -10.59 35.06
C ASP A 17 0.71 -11.78 34.32
N GLY A 18 0.98 -12.90 35.00
CA GLY A 18 1.53 -14.12 34.36
C GLY A 18 0.49 -15.01 33.68
N ALA A 19 -0.74 -15.05 34.21
CA ALA A 19 -1.85 -15.81 33.65
C ALA A 19 -2.50 -15.08 32.47
N ALA A 20 -2.46 -13.73 32.46
CA ALA A 20 -2.96 -12.93 31.35
C ALA A 20 -2.20 -13.20 30.04
N LEU A 21 -0.90 -13.51 30.10
CA LEU A 21 -0.11 -13.89 28.93
C LEU A 21 -0.44 -15.31 28.46
N GLN A 22 -0.55 -16.29 29.37
CA GLN A 22 -0.99 -17.66 29.02
C GLN A 22 -2.43 -17.70 28.49
N VAL A 23 -3.31 -16.82 28.97
CA VAL A 23 -4.69 -16.70 28.50
C VAL A 23 -4.78 -15.87 27.22
N LEU A 24 -3.92 -14.86 27.00
CA LEU A 24 -3.72 -14.24 25.68
C LEU A 24 -3.27 -15.28 24.66
N LEU A 25 -2.28 -16.10 25.03
CA LEU A 25 -1.78 -17.21 24.23
C LEU A 25 -2.88 -18.26 24.01
N GLY A 26 -3.70 -18.60 25.01
CA GLY A 26 -4.78 -19.59 24.95
C GLY A 26 -6.11 -19.15 24.32
N THR A 27 -6.35 -17.84 24.14
CA THR A 27 -7.48 -17.27 23.38
C THR A 27 -7.14 -17.02 21.90
N LEU A 28 -5.86 -17.10 21.55
CA LEU A 28 -5.42 -17.40 20.20
C LEU A 28 -5.69 -18.90 19.97
N HIS A 29 -6.10 -19.33 18.77
CA HIS A 29 -6.17 -20.77 18.50
C HIS A 29 -4.78 -21.34 18.76
N THR A 30 -4.63 -22.09 19.84
CA THR A 30 -3.39 -22.78 20.18
C THR A 30 -3.51 -24.19 19.67
N PHE A 31 -2.44 -24.65 19.03
CA PHE A 31 -2.14 -26.08 19.05
C PHE A 31 -1.03 -26.27 20.07
N GLU A 32 -1.09 -27.41 20.74
CA GLU A 32 -0.01 -27.89 21.59
C GLU A 32 1.05 -28.52 20.69
N GLU A 33 2.25 -27.94 20.65
CA GLU A 33 3.40 -28.56 19.99
C GLU A 33 4.48 -28.86 21.02
N GLY A 34 4.87 -30.14 21.08
CA GLY A 34 5.98 -30.60 21.91
C GLY A 34 7.29 -30.40 21.18
N ASN A 35 8.27 -29.74 21.82
CA ASN A 35 9.63 -29.73 21.30
C ASN A 35 10.33 -31.10 21.51
N THR A 36 11.50 -31.30 20.90
CA THR A 36 12.30 -32.54 21.02
C THR A 36 12.72 -32.89 22.45
N SER A 37 12.53 -31.98 23.39
CA SER A 37 12.82 -32.13 24.83
C SER A 37 11.57 -32.43 25.66
N GLY A 38 10.39 -32.58 25.03
CA GLY A 38 9.13 -32.91 25.71
C GLY A 38 8.39 -31.72 26.34
N ASN A 39 8.82 -30.48 26.11
CA ASN A 39 8.10 -29.30 26.58
C ASN A 39 6.99 -28.93 25.59
N VAL A 40 5.76 -28.81 26.09
CA VAL A 40 4.59 -28.39 25.32
C VAL A 40 4.50 -26.86 25.36
N HIS A 41 4.52 -26.22 24.20
CA HIS A 41 4.33 -24.78 24.06
C HIS A 41 2.99 -24.50 23.38
N GLN A 42 2.23 -23.53 23.93
CA GLN A 42 1.05 -22.99 23.28
C GLN A 42 1.47 -21.84 22.35
N VAL A 43 1.37 -22.07 21.05
CA VAL A 43 1.75 -21.08 20.04
C VAL A 43 0.50 -20.33 19.57
N PRO A 44 0.48 -18.99 19.64
CA PRO A 44 -0.69 -18.22 19.28
C PRO A 44 -0.86 -18.09 17.77
N TYR A 45 -2.01 -18.52 17.23
CA TYR A 45 -2.36 -18.30 15.82
C TYR A 45 -3.36 -17.14 15.65
N LYS A 46 -2.92 -16.12 14.88
CA LYS A 46 -3.68 -15.31 13.90
C LYS A 46 -5.13 -14.92 14.28
N PHE A 47 -5.35 -13.73 14.86
CA PHE A 47 -6.72 -13.22 15.00
C PHE A 47 -6.91 -11.69 15.05
N TRP A 48 -6.27 -10.93 14.15
CA TRP A 48 -6.70 -9.53 13.92
C TRP A 48 -6.55 -9.18 12.45
N ASP A 49 -7.65 -9.21 11.69
CA ASP A 49 -7.69 -8.65 10.32
C ASP A 49 -8.02 -7.13 10.32
N GLY A 50 -7.97 -6.48 11.49
CA GLY A 50 -8.26 -5.04 11.64
C GLY A 50 -7.51 -4.39 12.79
N ALA A 51 -7.35 -3.06 12.71
CA ALA A 51 -6.77 -2.26 13.78
C ALA A 51 -7.70 -2.25 15.00
N LEU A 52 -7.14 -2.49 16.19
CA LEU A 52 -7.83 -2.33 17.46
C LEU A 52 -8.31 -0.88 17.65
N PRO A 53 -9.52 -0.64 18.23
CA PRO A 53 -9.88 0.68 18.72
C PRO A 53 -8.79 1.25 19.63
N LYS A 54 -8.57 2.57 19.59
CA LYS A 54 -7.47 3.23 20.31
C LYS A 54 -7.48 2.89 21.81
N GLU A 55 -8.65 2.89 22.44
CA GLU A 55 -8.82 2.58 23.86
C GLU A 55 -8.44 1.12 24.18
N LYS A 56 -8.85 0.17 23.33
CA LYS A 56 -8.46 -1.25 23.46
C LYS A 56 -6.96 -1.43 23.18
N THR A 57 -6.39 -0.67 22.26
CA THR A 57 -4.94 -0.63 22.00
C THR A 57 -4.18 -0.14 23.22
N GLU A 58 -4.60 0.97 23.83
CA GLU A 58 -3.96 1.53 25.04
C GLU A 58 -4.05 0.59 26.24
N ALA A 59 -5.20 -0.05 26.45
CA ALA A 59 -5.39 -1.07 27.49
C ALA A 59 -4.48 -2.30 27.26
N LEU A 60 -4.38 -2.78 26.02
CA LEU A 60 -3.50 -3.88 25.64
C LEU A 60 -2.02 -3.51 25.86
N LEU A 61 -1.61 -2.29 25.48
CA LEU A 61 -0.26 -1.79 25.69
C LEU A 61 0.12 -1.72 27.17
N ALA A 62 -0.79 -1.25 28.03
CA ALA A 62 -0.56 -1.21 29.47
C ALA A 62 -0.32 -2.62 30.04
N LYS A 63 -1.05 -3.63 29.55
CA LYS A 63 -0.91 -5.02 29.99
C LYS A 63 0.35 -5.71 29.47
N ILE A 64 0.81 -5.42 28.26
CA ILE A 64 1.97 -6.11 27.65
C ILE A 64 3.31 -5.47 28.05
N ARG A 65 3.33 -4.22 28.55
CA ARG A 65 4.58 -3.54 28.96
C ARG A 65 5.34 -4.32 30.03
N GLY A 66 4.68 -4.75 31.10
CA GLY A 66 5.30 -5.56 32.16
C GLY A 66 5.91 -6.88 31.64
N PRO A 67 5.14 -7.70 30.89
CA PRO A 67 5.65 -8.89 30.23
C PRO A 67 6.86 -8.65 29.32
N ILE A 68 6.91 -7.56 28.54
CA ILE A 68 8.08 -7.24 27.69
C ILE A 68 9.33 -6.97 28.53
N GLU A 69 9.18 -6.20 29.60
CA GLU A 69 10.29 -5.88 30.51
C GLU A 69 10.82 -7.13 31.21
N GLN A 70 9.93 -8.06 31.58
CA GLN A 70 10.28 -9.34 32.21
C GLN A 70 10.84 -10.37 31.21
N ALA A 71 10.32 -10.39 29.97
CA ALA A 71 10.69 -11.32 28.92
C ALA A 71 11.98 -10.95 28.18
N GLN A 72 12.78 -10.01 28.70
CA GLN A 72 14.06 -9.69 28.08
C GLN A 72 14.99 -10.92 27.93
N ASN A 73 14.81 -11.96 28.75
CA ASN A 73 15.60 -13.19 28.65
C ASN A 73 14.84 -14.37 28.02
N ASP A 74 13.54 -14.24 27.77
CA ASP A 74 12.71 -15.25 27.09
C ASP A 74 12.33 -14.78 25.69
N LEU A 75 13.07 -15.30 24.71
CA LEU A 75 12.92 -14.89 23.31
C LEU A 75 11.55 -15.27 22.72
N VAL A 76 10.96 -16.39 23.13
CA VAL A 76 9.66 -16.84 22.61
C VAL A 76 8.58 -15.86 23.05
N THR A 77 8.53 -15.57 24.36
CA THR A 77 7.61 -14.57 24.90
C THR A 77 7.82 -13.21 24.26
N LEU A 78 9.07 -12.80 24.04
CA LEU A 78 9.38 -11.52 23.41
C LEU A 78 8.86 -11.43 21.97
N ILE A 79 9.00 -12.50 21.18
CA ILE A 79 8.44 -12.58 19.81
C ILE A 79 6.91 -12.45 19.89
N CYS A 80 6.24 -13.23 20.72
CA CYS A 80 4.78 -13.19 20.86
C CYS A 80 4.27 -11.79 21.25
N CYS A 81 4.88 -11.17 22.27
CA CYS A 81 4.53 -9.81 22.69
C CYS A 81 4.74 -8.80 21.56
N CYS A 82 5.88 -8.87 20.86
CA CYS A 82 6.18 -7.98 19.74
C CYS A 82 5.23 -8.19 18.55
N ALA A 83 4.77 -9.42 18.32
CA ALA A 83 3.79 -9.73 17.29
C ALA A 83 2.43 -9.08 17.60
N VAL A 84 1.99 -9.13 18.86
CA VAL A 84 0.77 -8.45 19.32
C VAL A 84 0.90 -6.94 19.19
N LEU A 85 2.04 -6.37 19.63
CA LEU A 85 2.32 -4.94 19.48
C LEU A 85 2.30 -4.47 18.03
N THR A 86 2.90 -5.26 17.13
CA THR A 86 2.95 -4.95 15.70
C THR A 86 1.55 -4.89 15.12
N ARG A 87 0.68 -5.86 15.45
CA ARG A 87 -0.74 -5.87 15.03
C ARG A 87 -1.57 -4.74 15.63
N ALA A 88 -1.25 -4.32 16.85
CA ALA A 88 -1.84 -3.15 17.49
C ALA A 88 -1.34 -1.80 16.92
N GLY A 89 -0.46 -1.82 15.91
CA GLY A 89 0.10 -0.62 15.29
C GLY A 89 1.18 0.08 16.12
N TYR A 90 1.66 -0.53 17.21
CA TYR A 90 2.67 0.04 18.07
C TYR A 90 4.08 -0.15 17.50
N ARG A 91 4.78 0.98 17.27
CA ARG A 91 6.12 1.02 16.68
C ARG A 91 7.14 1.60 17.66
N ASN A 92 7.95 0.73 18.26
CA ASN A 92 9.06 1.09 19.14
C ASN A 92 10.38 0.55 18.56
N HIS A 93 11.10 1.40 17.83
CA HIS A 93 12.26 0.99 17.06
C HIS A 93 13.36 0.32 17.91
N SER A 94 13.61 0.80 19.14
CA SER A 94 14.66 0.21 19.99
C SER A 94 14.32 -1.20 20.44
N LEU A 95 13.05 -1.45 20.81
CA LEU A 95 12.57 -2.79 21.17
C LEU A 95 12.77 -3.77 20.01
N TYR A 96 12.35 -3.40 18.81
CA TYR A 96 12.40 -4.29 17.64
C TYR A 96 13.82 -4.51 17.13
N THR A 97 14.69 -3.50 17.17
CA THR A 97 16.13 -3.68 16.86
C THR A 97 16.79 -4.61 17.88
N GLY A 98 16.44 -4.49 19.16
CA GLY A 98 16.89 -5.42 20.20
C GLY A 98 16.40 -6.86 19.95
N LEU A 99 15.15 -7.03 19.54
CA LEU A 99 14.58 -8.33 19.19
C LEU A 99 15.30 -8.95 17.97
N ALA A 100 15.51 -8.19 16.89
CA ALA A 100 16.22 -8.67 15.70
C ALA A 100 17.62 -9.22 16.05
N SER A 101 18.38 -8.48 16.88
CA SER A 101 19.69 -8.91 17.36
C SER A 101 19.65 -10.22 18.17
N LYS A 102 18.59 -10.43 18.97
CA LYS A 102 18.40 -11.67 19.74
C LYS A 102 18.02 -12.84 18.83
N ILE A 103 17.11 -12.63 17.89
CA ILE A 103 16.72 -13.65 16.91
C ILE A 103 17.94 -14.10 16.09
N ALA A 104 18.80 -13.18 15.67
CA ALA A 104 20.02 -13.48 14.91
C ALA A 104 21.02 -14.38 15.66
N LYS A 105 20.97 -14.39 17.01
CA LYS A 105 21.85 -15.19 17.88
C LYS A 105 21.17 -16.44 18.43
N ALA A 106 19.89 -16.64 18.13
CA ALA A 106 19.11 -17.72 18.71
C ALA A 106 19.38 -19.06 18.04
N GLU A 107 19.21 -20.13 18.80
CA GLU A 107 19.15 -21.49 18.26
C GLU A 107 17.76 -21.72 17.62
N LEU A 108 17.60 -21.23 16.39
CA LEU A 108 16.32 -21.23 15.67
C LEU A 108 15.71 -22.64 15.48
N GLY A 109 16.52 -23.72 15.59
CA GLY A 109 16.04 -25.10 15.44
C GLY A 109 15.08 -25.55 16.55
N THR A 110 14.95 -24.75 17.61
CA THR A 110 13.98 -24.96 18.69
C THR A 110 12.64 -24.29 18.43
N PHE A 111 12.52 -23.48 17.37
CA PHE A 111 11.29 -22.74 17.06
C PHE A 111 10.35 -23.59 16.21
N SER A 112 9.04 -23.49 16.49
CA SER A 112 8.00 -24.00 15.62
C SER A 112 7.91 -23.20 14.31
N SER A 113 7.23 -23.76 13.31
CA SER A 113 7.03 -23.08 12.03
C SER A 113 6.26 -21.77 12.19
N GLU A 114 5.30 -21.73 13.10
CA GLU A 114 4.46 -20.60 13.40
C GLU A 114 5.24 -19.49 14.10
N LEU A 115 6.10 -19.86 15.08
CA LEU A 115 6.96 -18.89 15.74
C LEU A 115 7.97 -18.28 14.77
N LEU A 116 8.51 -19.09 13.84
CA LEU A 116 9.37 -18.59 12.75
C LEU A 116 8.61 -17.67 11.80
N GLN A 117 7.34 -17.96 11.49
CA GLN A 117 6.51 -17.07 10.68
C GLN A 117 6.28 -15.72 11.38
N GLU A 118 5.94 -15.72 12.66
CA GLU A 118 5.76 -14.49 13.44
C GLU A 118 7.07 -13.68 13.53
N ALA A 119 8.21 -14.36 13.71
CA ALA A 119 9.52 -13.72 13.65
C ALA A 119 9.75 -13.06 12.27
N CYS A 120 9.41 -13.74 11.16
CA CYS A 120 9.53 -13.16 9.82
C CYS A 120 8.63 -11.93 9.64
N ASP A 121 7.37 -11.99 10.08
CA ASP A 121 6.41 -10.88 9.98
C ASP A 121 6.88 -9.64 10.76
N ILE A 122 7.43 -9.84 11.96
CA ILE A 122 8.02 -8.76 12.77
C ILE A 122 9.24 -8.18 12.05
N LEU A 123 10.20 -9.02 11.65
CA LEU A 123 11.44 -8.58 11.00
C LEU A 123 11.15 -7.80 9.70
N HIS A 124 10.17 -8.24 8.90
CA HIS A 124 9.67 -7.50 7.74
C HIS A 124 9.11 -6.13 8.13
N SER A 125 8.28 -6.06 9.18
CA SER A 125 7.64 -4.82 9.63
C SER A 125 8.65 -3.75 10.08
N PHE A 126 9.82 -4.18 10.56
CA PHE A 126 10.92 -3.30 10.99
C PHE A 126 12.09 -3.22 10.01
N SER A 127 11.93 -3.77 8.80
CA SER A 127 12.96 -3.72 7.75
C SER A 127 14.30 -4.34 8.14
N ALA A 128 14.29 -5.36 9.02
CA ALA A 128 15.46 -6.14 9.42
C ALA A 128 15.74 -7.24 8.38
N TRP A 129 16.14 -6.82 7.17
CA TRP A 129 16.18 -7.68 5.98
C TRP A 129 17.19 -8.83 6.08
N THR A 130 18.35 -8.58 6.68
CA THR A 130 19.39 -9.61 6.85
C THR A 130 18.89 -10.73 7.76
N GLU A 131 18.36 -10.37 8.93
CA GLU A 131 17.82 -11.28 9.92
C GLU A 131 16.59 -12.01 9.36
N LEU A 132 15.71 -11.31 8.64
CA LEU A 132 14.55 -11.92 7.97
C LEU A 132 14.99 -13.04 7.02
N SER A 133 16.00 -12.78 6.19
CA SER A 133 16.51 -13.78 5.26
C SER A 133 17.10 -15.00 5.98
N GLN A 134 17.81 -14.79 7.10
CA GLN A 134 18.39 -15.87 7.89
C GLN A 134 17.32 -16.76 8.53
N VAL A 135 16.32 -16.14 9.17
CA VAL A 135 15.19 -16.85 9.80
C VAL A 135 14.38 -17.62 8.77
N ALA A 136 14.07 -17.00 7.62
CA ALA A 136 13.32 -17.65 6.56
C ALA A 136 14.10 -18.80 5.91
N ALA A 137 15.40 -18.66 5.68
CA ALA A 137 16.26 -19.74 5.19
C ALA A 137 16.36 -20.91 6.20
N HIS A 138 16.42 -20.60 7.49
CA HIS A 138 16.35 -21.61 8.55
C HIS A 138 15.01 -22.37 8.51
N GLY A 139 13.90 -21.65 8.44
CA GLY A 139 12.56 -22.24 8.33
C GLY A 139 12.43 -23.12 7.10
N LEU A 140 12.89 -22.66 5.94
CA LEU A 140 12.88 -23.43 4.69
C LEU A 140 13.63 -24.76 4.82
N LYS A 141 14.80 -24.76 5.47
CA LYS A 141 15.63 -25.95 5.66
C LYS A 141 15.00 -26.99 6.59
N HIS A 142 14.36 -26.55 7.68
CA HIS A 142 13.87 -27.46 8.73
C HIS A 142 12.43 -27.93 8.49
N PHE A 143 11.62 -27.13 7.79
CA PHE A 143 10.21 -27.39 7.56
C PHE A 143 9.86 -27.58 6.08
N VAL A 144 10.82 -28.05 5.28
CA VAL A 144 10.67 -28.30 3.84
C VAL A 144 9.44 -29.17 3.48
N ARG A 145 9.04 -30.06 4.39
CA ARG A 145 7.89 -30.97 4.23
C ARG A 145 6.54 -30.30 4.44
N LEU A 146 6.50 -29.03 4.84
CA LEU A 146 5.29 -28.22 4.96
C LEU A 146 5.20 -27.30 3.74
N PRO A 147 4.44 -27.66 2.68
CA PRO A 147 4.51 -26.95 1.40
C PRO A 147 4.11 -25.48 1.51
N LYS A 148 3.06 -25.18 2.29
CA LYS A 148 2.59 -23.81 2.55
C LYS A 148 3.66 -22.97 3.25
N PHE A 149 4.26 -23.52 4.31
CA PHE A 149 5.27 -22.78 5.07
C PHE A 149 6.55 -22.58 4.25
N SER A 150 6.98 -23.60 3.52
CA SER A 150 8.13 -23.51 2.60
C SER A 150 7.94 -22.44 1.52
N ALA A 151 6.74 -22.37 0.94
CA ALA A 151 6.39 -21.30 -0.01
C ALA A 151 6.48 -19.90 0.64
N ILE A 152 5.94 -19.73 1.84
CA ILE A 152 6.01 -18.45 2.59
C ILE A 152 7.46 -18.09 2.93
N CYS A 153 8.28 -19.04 3.41
CA CYS A 153 9.70 -18.81 3.66
C CYS A 153 10.46 -18.43 2.38
N SER A 154 10.16 -19.09 1.25
CA SER A 154 10.77 -18.74 -0.03
C SER A 154 10.49 -17.28 -0.43
N ASP A 155 9.25 -16.84 -0.27
CA ASP A 155 8.86 -15.45 -0.54
C ASP A 155 9.59 -14.48 0.40
N TRP A 156 9.74 -14.82 1.68
CA TRP A 156 10.47 -13.98 2.63
C TRP A 156 11.95 -13.84 2.30
N ILE A 157 12.62 -14.92 1.89
CA ILE A 157 14.02 -14.88 1.44
C ILE A 157 14.14 -13.97 0.21
N VAL A 158 13.27 -14.18 -0.79
CA VAL A 158 13.28 -13.39 -2.03
C VAL A 158 13.03 -11.92 -1.74
N LEU A 159 12.03 -11.60 -0.93
CA LEU A 159 11.74 -10.23 -0.54
C LEU A 159 12.91 -9.60 0.22
N ALA A 160 13.47 -10.28 1.23
CA ALA A 160 14.60 -9.78 2.00
C ALA A 160 15.80 -9.41 1.10
N HIS A 161 16.22 -10.34 0.23
CA HIS A 161 17.30 -10.11 -0.72
C HIS A 161 16.98 -8.98 -1.69
N TYR A 162 15.77 -8.95 -2.24
CA TYR A 162 15.33 -7.90 -3.13
C TYR A 162 15.37 -6.52 -2.43
N ARG A 163 14.91 -6.44 -1.18
CA ARG A 163 14.93 -5.20 -0.38
C ARG A 163 16.34 -4.70 -0.08
N MET A 164 17.30 -5.60 0.13
CA MET A 164 18.72 -5.23 0.29
C MET A 164 19.33 -4.67 -1.00
N LEU A 165 18.83 -5.05 -2.18
CA LEU A 165 19.27 -4.53 -3.48
C LEU A 165 18.64 -3.18 -3.85
N MET A 166 17.51 -2.80 -3.24
CA MET A 166 16.79 -1.58 -3.58
C MET A 166 17.59 -0.28 -3.44
N PRO A 167 18.43 -0.07 -2.41
CA PRO A 167 19.29 1.12 -2.34
C PRO A 167 20.23 1.23 -3.54
N LEU A 168 20.90 0.13 -3.91
CA LEU A 168 21.78 0.08 -5.08
C LEU A 168 21.00 0.36 -6.37
N PHE A 169 19.85 -0.29 -6.53
CA PHE A 169 18.99 -0.09 -7.69
C PHE A 169 18.52 1.36 -7.83
N ARG A 170 18.03 1.97 -6.73
CA ARG A 170 17.55 3.37 -6.69
C ARG A 170 18.62 4.40 -6.98
N ASN A 171 19.88 4.09 -6.68
CA ASN A 171 21.03 4.95 -6.91
C ASN A 171 21.70 4.67 -8.27
N ASN A 172 21.13 3.79 -9.11
CA ASN A 172 21.74 3.32 -10.36
C ASN A 172 23.13 2.68 -10.15
N GLN A 173 23.28 1.96 -9.05
CA GLN A 173 24.49 1.22 -8.63
C GLN A 173 24.28 -0.30 -8.62
N LEU A 174 23.11 -0.79 -9.06
CA LEU A 174 22.90 -2.23 -9.23
C LEU A 174 23.69 -2.71 -10.46
N GLU A 175 24.48 -3.76 -10.26
CA GLU A 175 25.44 -4.29 -11.24
C GLU A 175 25.13 -5.76 -11.50
N GLN A 176 25.73 -6.32 -12.56
CA GLN A 176 25.49 -7.71 -12.96
C GLN A 176 25.86 -8.72 -11.85
N GLN A 177 26.89 -8.44 -11.05
CA GLN A 177 27.27 -9.31 -9.93
C GLN A 177 26.18 -9.38 -8.83
N HIS A 178 25.48 -8.27 -8.60
CA HIS A 178 24.37 -8.22 -7.63
C HIS A 178 23.17 -9.02 -8.13
N ILE A 179 22.88 -8.92 -9.44
CA ILE A 179 21.84 -9.69 -10.11
C ILE A 179 22.18 -11.19 -10.08
N ALA A 180 23.42 -11.56 -10.39
CA ALA A 180 23.90 -12.94 -10.33
C ALA A 180 23.83 -13.52 -8.90
N ALA A 181 24.16 -12.73 -7.87
CA ALA A 181 24.00 -13.15 -6.48
C ALA A 181 22.53 -13.41 -6.13
N PHE A 182 21.60 -12.58 -6.60
CA PHE A 182 20.17 -12.79 -6.42
C PHE A 182 19.68 -14.04 -7.16
N GLU A 183 20.14 -14.27 -8.38
CA GLU A 183 19.85 -15.49 -9.15
C GLU A 183 20.33 -16.76 -8.43
N ASN A 184 21.53 -16.71 -7.83
CA ASN A 184 22.04 -17.80 -7.01
C ASN A 184 21.16 -18.06 -5.79
N THR A 185 20.62 -17.01 -5.16
CA THR A 185 19.61 -17.17 -4.10
C THR A 185 18.37 -17.91 -4.62
N LEU A 186 17.84 -17.54 -5.80
CA LEU A 186 16.67 -18.23 -6.38
C LEU A 186 16.95 -19.70 -6.68
N ASN A 187 18.13 -20.00 -7.24
CA ASN A 187 18.55 -21.36 -7.51
C ASN A 187 18.69 -22.17 -6.22
N GLY A 188 19.29 -21.60 -5.17
CA GLY A 188 19.42 -22.25 -3.87
C GLY A 188 18.07 -22.56 -3.20
N ILE A 189 17.07 -21.69 -3.36
CA ILE A 189 15.70 -21.99 -2.89
C ILE A 189 15.12 -23.18 -3.69
N ALA A 190 15.28 -23.18 -5.02
CA ALA A 190 14.74 -24.22 -5.88
C ALA A 190 15.40 -25.59 -5.66
N GLU A 191 16.66 -25.61 -5.22
CA GLU A 191 17.36 -26.82 -4.79
C GLU A 191 16.92 -27.27 -3.38
N ALA A 192 16.61 -26.33 -2.49
CA ALA A 192 16.25 -26.61 -1.10
C ALA A 192 14.81 -27.15 -0.94
N CYS A 193 13.87 -26.74 -1.80
CA CYS A 193 12.49 -27.19 -1.73
C CYS A 193 11.80 -27.25 -3.10
N GLU A 194 10.73 -28.05 -3.19
CA GLU A 194 9.80 -27.96 -4.31
C GLU A 194 8.97 -26.67 -4.18
N ILE A 195 9.47 -25.60 -4.81
CA ILE A 195 8.75 -24.33 -4.89
C ILE A 195 7.51 -24.52 -5.77
N THR A 196 6.36 -23.98 -5.35
CA THR A 196 5.16 -24.00 -6.19
C THR A 196 5.41 -23.25 -7.51
N ALA A 197 4.74 -23.66 -8.59
CA ALA A 197 4.82 -22.98 -9.87
C ALA A 197 4.51 -21.47 -9.74
N LYS A 198 3.57 -21.12 -8.85
CA LYS A 198 3.19 -19.74 -8.55
C LYS A 198 4.36 -18.92 -8.01
N ASN A 199 5.01 -19.38 -6.95
CA ASN A 199 6.14 -18.65 -6.34
C ASN A 199 7.29 -18.51 -7.33
N LYS A 200 7.60 -19.57 -8.09
CA LYS A 200 8.65 -19.52 -9.11
C LYS A 200 8.42 -18.41 -10.13
N LEU A 201 7.20 -18.29 -10.65
CA LEU A 201 6.82 -17.26 -11.61
C LEU A 201 6.94 -15.85 -11.00
N ILE A 202 6.49 -15.68 -9.75
CA ILE A 202 6.64 -14.41 -9.03
C ILE A 202 8.12 -14.05 -8.82
N HIS A 203 8.95 -15.00 -8.37
CA HIS A 203 10.37 -14.75 -8.14
C HIS A 203 11.10 -14.41 -9.44
N GLN A 204 10.76 -15.09 -10.54
CA GLN A 204 11.28 -14.79 -11.88
C GLN A 204 10.83 -13.41 -12.37
N GLY A 205 9.60 -12.99 -12.08
CA GLY A 205 9.16 -11.64 -12.43
C GLY A 205 9.88 -10.56 -11.62
N ILE A 206 10.19 -10.80 -10.35
CA ILE A 206 11.02 -9.89 -9.53
C ILE A 206 12.43 -9.78 -10.12
N LEU A 207 13.04 -10.91 -10.49
CA LEU A 207 14.35 -10.93 -11.15
C LEU A 207 14.33 -10.16 -12.48
N ALA A 208 13.29 -10.33 -13.30
CA ALA A 208 13.12 -9.56 -14.53
C ALA A 208 13.01 -8.05 -14.24
N GLY A 209 12.31 -7.67 -13.17
CA GLY A 209 12.27 -6.29 -12.68
C GLY A 209 13.64 -5.74 -12.30
N LEU A 210 14.47 -6.51 -11.58
CA LEU A 210 15.86 -6.15 -11.25
C LEU A 210 16.73 -6.01 -12.52
N ARG A 211 16.47 -6.85 -13.54
CA ARG A 211 17.11 -6.79 -14.87
C ARG A 211 16.55 -5.68 -15.76
N ARG A 212 15.62 -4.86 -15.26
CA ARG A 212 15.02 -3.72 -15.98
C ARG A 212 14.17 -4.13 -17.20
N ASP A 213 13.50 -5.27 -17.11
CA ASP A 213 12.63 -5.83 -18.14
C ASP A 213 11.18 -5.93 -17.63
N PRO A 214 10.40 -4.82 -17.69
CA PRO A 214 9.02 -4.80 -17.21
C PRO A 214 8.08 -5.77 -17.94
N GLU A 215 8.30 -5.99 -19.23
CA GLU A 215 7.46 -6.83 -20.06
C GLU A 215 7.58 -8.29 -19.64
N THR A 216 8.81 -8.77 -19.46
CA THR A 216 9.04 -10.11 -18.93
C THR A 216 8.51 -10.20 -17.50
N ALA A 217 8.73 -9.20 -16.66
CA ALA A 217 8.24 -9.21 -15.29
C ALA A 217 6.72 -9.35 -15.21
N VAL A 218 5.97 -8.55 -15.97
CA VAL A 218 4.50 -8.63 -16.06
C VAL A 218 4.06 -9.97 -16.63
N THR A 219 4.74 -10.48 -17.66
CA THR A 219 4.41 -11.78 -18.26
C THR A 219 4.54 -12.93 -17.26
N GLN A 220 5.63 -12.96 -16.48
CA GLN A 220 5.82 -13.97 -15.44
C GLN A 220 4.74 -13.88 -14.36
N MET A 221 4.42 -12.67 -13.90
CA MET A 221 3.39 -12.45 -12.89
C MET A 221 2.00 -12.85 -13.36
N LEU A 222 1.63 -12.53 -14.61
CA LEU A 222 0.38 -12.97 -15.23
C LEU A 222 0.29 -14.50 -15.27
N GLY A 223 1.40 -15.17 -15.60
CA GLY A 223 1.48 -16.63 -15.57
C GLY A 223 1.15 -17.21 -14.18
N SER A 224 1.51 -16.51 -13.11
CA SER A 224 1.30 -16.98 -11.73
C SER A 224 -0.17 -17.08 -11.33
N GLN A 225 -1.06 -16.34 -12.00
CA GLN A 225 -2.51 -16.34 -11.72
C GLN A 225 -3.19 -17.65 -12.09
N ASN A 226 -2.67 -18.33 -13.12
CA ASN A 226 -3.19 -19.61 -13.58
C ASN A 226 -2.64 -20.80 -12.78
N THR A 227 -1.97 -20.54 -11.66
CA THR A 227 -1.31 -21.56 -10.85
C THR A 227 -1.77 -21.46 -9.39
N ASN A 228 -2.09 -22.61 -8.79
CA ASN A 228 -2.36 -22.69 -7.37
C ASN A 228 -1.05 -22.56 -6.58
N GLY A 229 -1.10 -21.86 -5.45
CA GLY A 229 0.07 -21.72 -4.58
C GLY A 229 -0.22 -20.87 -3.35
N TYR A 230 0.77 -20.82 -2.46
CA TYR A 230 0.75 -20.01 -1.25
C TYR A 230 1.77 -18.88 -1.38
N GLY A 231 1.54 -17.76 -0.71
CA GLY A 231 2.51 -16.68 -0.70
C GLY A 231 2.20 -15.62 0.34
N ILE A 232 3.14 -14.70 0.52
CA ILE A 232 2.95 -13.54 1.40
C ILE A 232 1.96 -12.56 0.77
N LYS A 233 1.21 -11.80 1.60
CA LYS A 233 0.20 -10.83 1.14
C LYS A 233 0.72 -9.86 0.06
N LEU A 234 1.97 -9.45 0.18
CA LEU A 234 2.60 -8.54 -0.78
C LEU A 234 2.69 -9.14 -2.19
N PHE A 235 3.04 -10.41 -2.31
CA PHE A 235 3.15 -11.10 -3.60
C PHE A 235 1.81 -11.60 -4.13
N GLN A 236 0.80 -11.76 -3.26
CA GLN A 236 -0.58 -11.99 -3.68
C GLN A 236 -1.14 -10.84 -4.54
N LEU A 237 -0.60 -9.61 -4.42
CA LEU A 237 -0.96 -8.50 -5.32
C LEU A 237 -0.67 -8.78 -6.81
N ALA A 238 0.18 -9.78 -7.12
CA ALA A 238 0.37 -10.23 -8.48
C ALA A 238 -0.92 -10.79 -9.12
N GLU A 239 -1.91 -11.18 -8.31
CA GLU A 239 -3.24 -11.63 -8.76
C GLU A 239 -4.05 -10.51 -9.44
N ASN A 240 -3.68 -9.25 -9.24
CA ASN A 240 -4.33 -8.11 -9.87
C ASN A 240 -3.71 -7.74 -11.24
N ILE A 241 -2.61 -8.40 -11.66
CA ILE A 241 -1.88 -8.04 -12.89
C ILE A 241 -2.58 -8.61 -14.13
N VAL A 242 -3.09 -7.75 -15.00
CA VAL A 242 -3.62 -8.20 -16.32
C VAL A 242 -2.60 -7.99 -17.43
N SER A 243 -2.84 -8.58 -18.60
CA SER A 243 -2.03 -8.29 -19.78
C SER A 243 -2.19 -6.83 -20.18
N PRO A 244 -1.11 -6.06 -20.39
CA PRO A 244 -1.22 -4.70 -20.94
C PRO A 244 -1.93 -4.66 -22.30
N LYS A 245 -1.89 -5.76 -23.07
CA LYS A 245 -2.57 -5.89 -24.36
C LYS A 245 -4.07 -6.14 -24.23
N SER A 246 -4.55 -6.63 -23.08
CA SER A 246 -5.98 -6.82 -22.82
C SER A 246 -6.65 -5.56 -22.29
N LEU A 247 -5.89 -4.49 -22.03
CA LEU A 247 -6.44 -3.19 -21.66
C LEU A 247 -7.12 -2.57 -22.89
N LEU A 248 -8.44 -2.55 -22.85
CA LEU A 248 -9.25 -2.00 -23.93
C LEU A 248 -9.35 -0.48 -23.79
N ALA A 249 -9.36 0.19 -24.95
CA ALA A 249 -9.68 1.60 -25.08
C ALA A 249 -11.18 1.89 -24.94
N GLU A 250 -11.99 0.85 -24.71
CA GLU A 250 -13.43 0.96 -24.54
C GLU A 250 -13.80 0.78 -23.05
N PRO A 251 -14.79 1.53 -22.55
CA PRO A 251 -15.25 1.38 -21.18
C PRO A 251 -15.70 -0.06 -20.89
N HIS A 252 -15.42 -0.55 -19.68
CA HIS A 252 -15.95 -1.83 -19.20
C HIS A 252 -17.50 -1.78 -19.20
N PRO A 253 -18.22 -2.88 -19.45
CA PRO A 253 -19.70 -2.89 -19.45
C PRO A 253 -20.32 -2.29 -18.18
N SER A 254 -19.71 -2.54 -17.02
CA SER A 254 -20.15 -2.03 -15.72
C SER A 254 -19.93 -0.53 -15.53
N TYR A 255 -19.12 0.13 -16.37
CA TYR A 255 -18.82 1.56 -16.28
C TYR A 255 -20.08 2.43 -16.36
N ALA A 256 -20.94 2.16 -17.36
CA ALA A 256 -22.15 2.93 -17.57
C ALA A 256 -23.15 2.78 -16.41
N HIS A 257 -23.16 1.62 -15.75
CA HIS A 257 -23.95 1.40 -14.54
C HIS A 257 -23.40 2.26 -13.38
N ARG A 258 -22.10 2.14 -13.09
CA ARG A 258 -21.44 2.86 -11.99
C ARG A 258 -21.57 4.38 -12.15
N LYS A 259 -21.40 4.89 -13.38
CA LYS A 259 -21.56 6.31 -13.72
C LYS A 259 -22.93 6.90 -13.35
N ARG A 260 -24.01 6.11 -13.34
CA ARG A 260 -25.36 6.60 -12.99
C ARG A 260 -25.49 7.03 -11.52
N HIS A 261 -24.54 6.64 -10.68
CA HIS A 261 -24.50 7.00 -9.27
C HIS A 261 -23.71 8.30 -9.00
N LEU A 262 -23.15 8.91 -10.05
CA LEU A 262 -22.42 10.16 -9.94
C LEU A 262 -23.35 11.36 -10.12
N ASP A 263 -23.29 12.27 -9.17
CA ASP A 263 -23.82 13.63 -9.29
C ASP A 263 -22.65 14.62 -9.38
N ILE A 264 -22.37 15.09 -10.60
CA ILE A 264 -21.20 15.93 -10.88
C ILE A 264 -21.60 17.41 -10.80
N GLN A 265 -21.13 18.09 -9.76
CA GLN A 265 -21.40 19.50 -9.48
C GLN A 265 -20.23 20.38 -9.96
N MET A 266 -20.44 21.03 -11.11
CA MET A 266 -19.43 21.77 -11.88
C MET A 266 -19.57 23.30 -11.75
N THR A 267 -19.72 23.82 -10.52
CA THR A 267 -19.98 25.24 -10.22
C THR A 267 -19.04 26.21 -10.95
N HIS A 268 -17.78 25.82 -11.15
CA HIS A 268 -16.73 26.65 -11.75
C HIS A 268 -16.12 26.06 -13.03
N ALA A 269 -16.76 25.10 -13.69
CA ALA A 269 -16.16 24.46 -14.88
C ALA A 269 -15.88 25.45 -16.03
N ASP A 270 -16.74 26.46 -16.24
CA ASP A 270 -16.56 27.45 -17.31
C ASP A 270 -15.36 28.38 -17.08
N THR A 271 -14.87 28.50 -15.84
CA THR A 271 -13.76 29.39 -15.48
C THR A 271 -12.41 28.68 -15.47
N GLY A 272 -12.37 27.35 -15.36
CA GLY A 272 -11.13 26.60 -15.16
C GLY A 272 -10.65 25.80 -16.37
N ARG A 273 -9.35 25.89 -16.65
CA ARG A 273 -8.67 25.01 -17.63
C ARG A 273 -7.97 23.82 -16.98
N ALA A 274 -7.64 23.90 -15.70
CA ALA A 274 -6.95 22.88 -14.93
C ALA A 274 -7.62 22.65 -13.57
N ALA A 275 -7.68 21.41 -13.11
CA ALA A 275 -8.20 21.06 -11.79
C ALA A 275 -7.26 20.11 -11.04
N LEU A 276 -7.13 20.32 -9.72
CA LEU A 276 -6.63 19.30 -8.81
C LEU A 276 -7.78 18.36 -8.44
N LEU A 277 -7.73 17.10 -8.88
CA LEU A 277 -8.70 16.08 -8.56
C LEU A 277 -8.23 15.24 -7.37
N VAL A 278 -9.07 15.18 -6.34
CA VAL A 278 -8.85 14.35 -5.16
C VAL A 278 -10.10 13.52 -4.88
N SER A 279 -9.95 12.30 -4.38
CA SER A 279 -11.07 11.45 -3.95
C SER A 279 -10.98 11.20 -2.45
N THR A 280 -12.13 11.15 -1.80
CA THR A 280 -12.22 11.07 -0.34
C THR A 280 -13.55 10.50 0.11
N ASP A 281 -13.56 9.85 1.27
CA ASP A 281 -14.77 9.66 2.07
C ASP A 281 -14.99 10.86 3.00
N GLN A 282 -16.09 10.84 3.76
CA GLN A 282 -16.42 11.93 4.68
C GLN A 282 -15.36 12.12 5.78
N THR A 283 -14.87 11.03 6.36
CA THR A 283 -13.91 11.09 7.48
C THR A 283 -12.57 11.68 7.04
N TYR A 284 -12.08 11.31 5.86
CA TYR A 284 -10.87 11.88 5.28
C TYR A 284 -11.07 13.34 4.87
N PHE A 285 -12.25 13.71 4.36
CA PHE A 285 -12.57 15.08 3.99
C PHE A 285 -12.52 15.99 5.21
N GLU A 286 -13.22 15.63 6.28
CA GLU A 286 -13.26 16.38 7.54
C GLU A 286 -11.86 16.53 8.16
N ARG A 287 -10.98 15.53 7.97
CA ARG A 287 -9.63 15.55 8.53
C ARG A 287 -8.62 16.38 7.72
N TYR A 288 -8.72 16.37 6.39
CA TYR A 288 -7.63 16.83 5.51
C TYR A 288 -8.02 17.92 4.50
N ALA A 289 -9.31 18.12 4.17
CA ALA A 289 -9.72 18.99 3.07
C ALA A 289 -9.27 20.45 3.26
N GLU A 290 -9.55 21.08 4.41
CA GLU A 290 -9.18 22.47 4.68
C GLU A 290 -7.68 22.74 4.51
N LYS A 291 -6.87 21.81 5.01
CA LYS A 291 -5.42 21.86 4.96
C LYS A 291 -4.86 21.72 3.54
N LEU A 292 -5.44 20.80 2.76
CA LEU A 292 -5.13 20.68 1.34
C LEU A 292 -5.47 21.99 0.62
N ILE A 293 -6.69 22.50 0.83
CA ILE A 293 -7.20 23.74 0.23
C ILE A 293 -6.30 24.93 0.58
N GLU A 294 -5.92 25.08 1.85
CA GLU A 294 -5.02 26.13 2.32
C GLU A 294 -3.68 26.07 1.58
N SER A 295 -3.05 24.89 1.53
CA SER A 295 -1.76 24.72 0.85
C SER A 295 -1.86 24.97 -0.65
N PHE A 296 -2.97 24.54 -1.28
CA PHE A 296 -3.21 24.72 -2.70
C PHE A 296 -3.44 26.21 -3.03
N GLY A 297 -4.33 26.89 -2.30
CA GLY A 297 -4.66 28.30 -2.52
C GLY A 297 -3.47 29.23 -2.37
N PHE A 298 -2.52 28.90 -1.49
CA PHE A 298 -1.27 29.65 -1.37
C PHE A 298 -0.45 29.71 -2.68
N TRP A 299 -0.45 28.63 -3.46
CA TRP A 299 0.32 28.54 -4.72
C TRP A 299 -0.53 28.73 -5.98
N ASN A 300 -1.85 28.63 -5.86
CA ASN A 300 -2.80 28.48 -6.97
C ASN A 300 -4.07 29.33 -6.76
N GLU A 301 -3.91 30.61 -6.40
CA GLU A 301 -5.04 31.53 -6.25
C GLU A 301 -5.91 31.53 -7.52
N GLY A 302 -7.22 31.31 -7.34
CA GLY A 302 -8.22 31.22 -8.40
C GLY A 302 -8.27 29.89 -9.17
N ALA A 303 -7.44 28.90 -8.84
CA ALA A 303 -7.47 27.59 -9.48
C ALA A 303 -8.53 26.65 -8.86
N ILE A 304 -8.86 25.58 -9.58
CA ILE A 304 -9.91 24.63 -9.20
C ILE A 304 -9.35 23.44 -8.43
N ILE A 305 -10.02 23.10 -7.32
CA ILE A 305 -9.97 21.77 -6.72
C ILE A 305 -11.30 21.08 -6.99
N HIS A 306 -11.25 19.83 -7.46
CA HIS A 306 -12.40 18.96 -7.62
C HIS A 306 -12.35 17.85 -6.56
N PHE A 307 -13.35 17.80 -5.69
CA PHE A 307 -13.51 16.71 -4.72
C PHE A 307 -14.44 15.62 -5.27
N HIS A 308 -13.93 14.41 -5.46
CA HIS A 308 -14.75 13.22 -5.65
C HIS A 308 -15.13 12.65 -4.28
N CYS A 309 -16.38 12.89 -3.87
CA CYS A 309 -16.92 12.58 -2.55
C CYS A 309 -17.64 11.23 -2.58
N VAL A 310 -17.05 10.20 -1.99
CA VAL A 310 -17.61 8.84 -1.95
C VAL A 310 -18.56 8.69 -0.76
N ASN A 311 -19.83 8.41 -1.03
CA ASN A 311 -20.91 8.18 -0.06
C ASN A 311 -21.20 9.36 0.87
N PHE A 312 -20.89 10.59 0.47
CA PHE A 312 -21.32 11.80 1.18
C PHE A 312 -21.43 13.00 0.25
N SER A 313 -22.26 13.98 0.65
CA SER A 313 -22.31 15.29 0.00
C SER A 313 -21.64 16.32 0.92
N PRO A 314 -20.67 17.11 0.44
CA PRO A 314 -20.12 18.21 1.21
C PRO A 314 -21.18 19.30 1.43
N CYS A 315 -21.08 20.03 2.54
CA CYS A 315 -21.97 21.16 2.84
C CYS A 315 -21.64 22.36 1.92
N PRO A 316 -22.59 22.87 1.11
CA PRO A 316 -22.33 23.99 0.20
C PRO A 316 -21.82 25.25 0.89
N ASP A 317 -22.37 25.58 2.07
CA ASP A 317 -21.94 26.76 2.84
C ASP A 317 -20.50 26.64 3.34
N LEU A 318 -20.08 25.41 3.68
CA LEU A 318 -18.70 25.13 4.08
C LEU A 318 -17.74 25.32 2.90
N LEU A 319 -18.11 24.82 1.72
CA LEU A 319 -17.32 24.99 0.50
C LEU A 319 -17.19 26.47 0.11
N ALA A 320 -18.29 27.22 0.09
CA ALA A 320 -18.27 28.66 -0.20
C ALA A 320 -17.39 29.45 0.78
N ARG A 321 -17.38 29.04 2.06
CA ARG A 321 -16.47 29.60 3.07
C ARG A 321 -15.01 29.31 2.73
N TYR A 322 -14.67 28.07 2.35
CA TYR A 322 -13.31 27.71 1.97
C TYR A 322 -12.83 28.45 0.71
N GLU A 323 -13.68 28.59 -0.30
CA GLU A 323 -13.37 29.39 -1.50
C GLU A 323 -13.01 30.83 -1.14
N THR A 324 -13.80 31.45 -0.26
CA THR A 324 -13.59 32.84 0.18
C THR A 324 -12.29 32.99 0.96
N ILE A 325 -12.02 32.10 1.93
CA ILE A 325 -10.86 32.19 2.82
C ILE A 325 -9.56 31.91 2.06
N HIS A 326 -9.53 30.86 1.25
CA HIS A 326 -8.31 30.36 0.60
C HIS A 326 -8.18 30.80 -0.85
N LYS A 327 -9.16 31.54 -1.37
CA LYS A 327 -9.20 32.08 -2.73
C LYS A 327 -8.98 31.01 -3.79
N VAL A 328 -9.68 29.89 -3.64
CA VAL A 328 -9.72 28.79 -4.61
C VAL A 328 -11.14 28.65 -5.14
N LEU A 329 -11.31 27.83 -6.17
CA LEU A 329 -12.62 27.44 -6.69
C LEU A 329 -12.82 25.95 -6.40
N LEU A 330 -14.00 25.56 -5.93
CA LEU A 330 -14.31 24.20 -5.49
C LEU A 330 -15.45 23.61 -6.32
N ASN A 331 -15.14 22.54 -7.05
CA ASN A 331 -16.14 21.65 -7.64
C ASN A 331 -16.19 20.34 -6.85
N PHE A 332 -17.26 19.59 -7.00
CA PHE A 332 -17.34 18.26 -6.40
C PHE A 332 -18.18 17.28 -7.22
N THR A 333 -17.97 16.00 -7.01
CA THR A 333 -18.83 14.91 -7.47
C THR A 333 -19.31 14.16 -6.25
N VAL A 334 -20.60 13.88 -6.13
CA VAL A 334 -21.11 12.92 -5.15
C VAL A 334 -21.22 11.57 -5.83
N ASP A 335 -20.45 10.61 -5.34
CA ASP A 335 -20.56 9.20 -5.74
C ASP A 335 -21.40 8.46 -4.71
N SER A 336 -22.61 8.08 -5.12
CA SER A 336 -23.60 7.41 -4.28
C SER A 336 -23.64 5.89 -4.46
N GLN A 337 -22.55 5.29 -4.95
CA GLN A 337 -22.53 3.88 -5.31
C GLN A 337 -22.81 2.96 -4.09
N PRO A 338 -23.87 2.12 -4.14
CA PRO A 338 -24.36 1.39 -2.97
C PRO A 338 -23.58 0.12 -2.63
N THR A 339 -22.75 -0.41 -3.54
CA THR A 339 -22.19 -1.77 -3.44
C THR A 339 -20.95 -1.89 -2.56
N ILE A 340 -20.41 -0.76 -2.07
CA ILE A 340 -19.08 -0.76 -1.43
C ILE A 340 -19.23 -0.61 0.09
N LEU A 341 -19.10 -1.73 0.80
CA LEU A 341 -19.30 -1.81 2.25
C LEU A 341 -18.34 -0.88 3.01
N PRO A 342 -18.83 0.06 3.84
CA PRO A 342 -18.02 1.14 4.45
C PRO A 342 -16.84 0.71 5.33
N ALA A 343 -16.79 -0.55 5.78
CA ALA A 343 -15.76 -1.07 6.68
C ALA A 343 -14.76 -2.05 6.01
N SER A 344 -14.81 -2.20 4.69
CA SER A 344 -13.96 -3.15 3.96
C SER A 344 -12.67 -2.49 3.44
N GLU A 345 -11.59 -3.27 3.31
CA GLU A 345 -10.38 -2.85 2.58
C GLU A 345 -10.70 -2.49 1.11
N ILE A 346 -11.76 -3.08 0.55
CA ILE A 346 -12.31 -2.73 -0.77
C ILE A 346 -12.76 -1.27 -0.79
N PHE A 347 -13.49 -0.80 0.23
CA PHE A 347 -13.94 0.60 0.33
C PHE A 347 -12.77 1.59 0.34
N LYS A 348 -11.73 1.32 1.14
CA LYS A 348 -10.54 2.17 1.16
C LYS A 348 -9.83 2.20 -0.19
N GLY A 349 -9.66 1.03 -0.83
CA GLY A 349 -9.10 0.94 -2.18
C GLY A 349 -9.96 1.70 -3.19
N TYR A 350 -11.28 1.60 -3.08
CA TYR A 350 -12.21 2.30 -3.97
C TYR A 350 -12.08 3.80 -3.82
N CYS A 351 -12.09 4.33 -2.59
CA CYS A 351 -11.89 5.76 -2.34
C CYS A 351 -10.58 6.26 -2.96
N ALA A 352 -9.49 5.49 -2.90
CA ALA A 352 -8.23 5.84 -3.57
C ALA A 352 -8.31 5.78 -5.11
N GLY A 353 -9.01 4.77 -5.64
CA GLY A 353 -9.13 4.51 -7.08
C GLY A 353 -10.20 5.32 -7.82
N ALA A 354 -11.22 5.84 -7.14
CA ALA A 354 -12.40 6.42 -7.79
C ALA A 354 -12.08 7.66 -8.68
N ARG A 355 -11.12 8.48 -8.25
CA ARG A 355 -10.55 9.59 -9.05
C ARG A 355 -9.93 9.14 -10.39
N TYR A 356 -9.46 7.90 -10.48
CA TYR A 356 -8.93 7.30 -11.71
C TYR A 356 -10.02 6.55 -12.48
N LEU A 357 -10.92 5.87 -11.76
CA LEU A 357 -12.05 5.15 -12.32
C LEU A 357 -12.88 6.04 -13.24
N PHE A 358 -13.17 7.27 -12.81
CA PHE A 358 -13.98 8.24 -13.57
C PHE A 358 -13.16 9.35 -14.23
N LEU A 359 -11.83 9.15 -14.35
CA LEU A 359 -10.95 10.10 -15.02
C LEU A 359 -11.41 10.50 -16.45
N PRO A 360 -11.96 9.59 -17.28
CA PRO A 360 -12.51 9.97 -18.58
C PRO A 360 -13.61 11.04 -18.51
N ASP A 361 -14.49 10.99 -17.50
CA ASP A 361 -15.55 11.98 -17.33
C ASP A 361 -15.00 13.36 -16.95
N TYR A 362 -13.99 13.41 -16.08
CA TYR A 362 -13.34 14.67 -15.72
C TYR A 362 -12.63 15.35 -16.90
N LEU A 363 -12.07 14.57 -17.83
CA LEU A 363 -11.44 15.08 -19.06
C LEU A 363 -12.45 15.61 -20.11
N LEU A 364 -13.76 15.47 -19.87
CA LEU A 364 -14.79 16.16 -20.65
C LEU A 364 -15.00 17.60 -20.18
N HIS A 365 -14.68 17.89 -18.91
CA HIS A 365 -14.92 19.18 -18.27
C HIS A 365 -13.64 20.00 -18.09
N TYR A 366 -12.50 19.34 -17.93
CA TYR A 366 -11.22 19.98 -17.69
C TYR A 366 -10.23 19.70 -18.81
N ARG A 367 -9.46 20.72 -19.22
CA ARG A 367 -8.37 20.53 -20.20
C ARG A 367 -7.16 19.83 -19.58
N LYS A 368 -6.96 20.02 -18.28
CA LYS A 368 -5.90 19.40 -17.49
C LYS A 368 -6.45 18.92 -16.16
N VAL A 369 -6.07 17.72 -15.76
CA VAL A 369 -6.39 17.16 -14.45
C VAL A 369 -5.08 16.75 -13.80
N ILE A 370 -4.89 17.17 -12.56
CA ILE A 370 -3.83 16.66 -11.70
C ILE A 370 -4.48 15.88 -10.59
N VAL A 371 -4.16 14.60 -10.51
CA VAL A 371 -4.65 13.72 -9.47
C VAL A 371 -3.67 13.73 -8.31
N SER A 372 -4.19 13.88 -7.10
CA SER A 372 -3.39 13.89 -5.86
C SER A 372 -4.11 13.19 -4.71
N ASP A 373 -3.35 12.65 -3.75
CA ASP A 373 -3.92 12.28 -2.45
C ASP A 373 -4.32 13.54 -1.66
N ILE A 374 -5.27 13.37 -0.74
CA ILE A 374 -5.77 14.46 0.12
C ILE A 374 -4.88 14.68 1.36
N ASP A 375 -4.09 13.69 1.75
CA ASP A 375 -3.36 13.62 3.02
C ASP A 375 -1.95 14.21 2.98
N GLY A 376 -1.64 15.05 1.98
CA GLY A 376 -0.36 15.75 1.87
C GLY A 376 -0.51 17.23 1.52
N LEU A 377 0.60 17.84 1.07
CA LEU A 377 0.70 19.28 0.82
C LEU A 377 0.96 19.58 -0.64
N ILE A 378 0.30 20.61 -1.16
CA ILE A 378 0.63 21.21 -2.44
C ILE A 378 1.66 22.32 -2.23
N VAL A 379 2.82 22.19 -2.87
CA VAL A 379 3.97 23.09 -2.68
C VAL A 379 4.40 23.81 -3.95
N LYS A 380 3.59 23.74 -5.02
CA LYS A 380 3.88 24.35 -6.33
C LYS A 380 2.61 24.80 -7.02
N ASN A 381 2.79 25.75 -7.94
CA ASN A 381 1.75 26.11 -8.90
C ASN A 381 1.53 24.96 -9.90
N ILE A 382 0.27 24.58 -10.11
CA ILE A 382 -0.12 23.42 -10.91
C ILE A 382 -0.13 23.69 -12.42
N ASP A 383 -0.37 24.92 -12.86
CA ASP A 383 -0.36 25.28 -14.28
C ASP A 383 1.04 25.19 -14.87
N GLY A 384 2.07 25.46 -14.06
CA GLY A 384 3.48 25.42 -14.44
C GLY A 384 4.15 24.05 -14.44
N LEU A 385 3.38 22.95 -14.26
CA LEU A 385 3.94 21.60 -14.19
C LEU A 385 4.35 21.03 -15.56
N TRP A 386 3.62 21.36 -16.62
CA TRP A 386 3.94 20.96 -17.99
C TRP A 386 4.99 21.90 -18.58
N ARG A 387 6.27 21.57 -18.40
CA ARG A 387 7.40 22.37 -18.91
C ARG A 387 7.90 21.91 -20.29
N GLY A 388 7.71 20.63 -20.61
CA GLY A 388 8.07 20.04 -21.90
C GLY A 388 6.88 20.01 -22.84
N ASP A 389 6.43 18.82 -23.20
CA ASP A 389 5.28 18.64 -24.07
C ASP A 389 3.96 18.98 -23.34
N LYS A 390 3.16 19.89 -23.92
CA LYS A 390 1.87 20.34 -23.38
C LYS A 390 0.80 19.25 -23.33
N HIS A 391 1.02 18.13 -24.01
CA HIS A 391 0.15 16.95 -24.05
C HIS A 391 0.74 15.75 -23.30
N ALA A 392 1.90 15.90 -22.66
CA ALA A 392 2.49 14.81 -21.89
C ALA A 392 1.57 14.36 -20.74
N ILE A 393 1.58 13.07 -20.44
CA ILE A 393 1.11 12.54 -19.17
C ILE A 393 2.25 12.68 -18.16
N LEU A 394 1.98 13.39 -17.07
CA LEU A 394 2.93 13.60 -15.98
C LEU A 394 2.83 12.45 -14.98
N LEU A 395 3.91 11.70 -14.82
CA LEU A 395 3.99 10.61 -13.86
C LEU A 395 4.92 10.96 -12.70
N SER A 396 4.47 10.75 -11.46
CA SER A 396 5.36 10.68 -10.31
C SER A 396 5.99 9.30 -10.28
N THR A 397 7.11 9.16 -10.99
CA THR A 397 7.79 7.88 -11.13
C THR A 397 9.28 8.05 -11.39
N LYS A 398 10.06 7.05 -10.97
CA LYS A 398 11.45 6.88 -11.38
C LYS A 398 11.59 6.13 -12.71
N LEU A 399 10.50 5.55 -13.23
CA LEU A 399 10.46 4.80 -14.49
C LEU A 399 11.02 5.57 -15.68
N LEU A 400 10.78 6.89 -15.69
CA LEU A 400 11.14 7.77 -16.80
C LEU A 400 12.58 8.31 -16.68
N ASP A 401 13.25 8.08 -15.55
CA ASP A 401 14.66 8.46 -15.42
C ASP A 401 15.52 7.43 -16.16
N LYS A 402 16.44 7.90 -17.03
CA LYS A 402 17.37 7.03 -17.74
C LYS A 402 18.12 6.16 -16.73
N GLY A 403 17.96 4.84 -16.84
CA GLY A 403 18.63 3.92 -15.93
C GLY A 403 18.12 4.00 -14.50
N GLN A 404 16.89 4.44 -14.20
CA GLN A 404 16.25 4.14 -12.92
C GLN A 404 14.93 3.44 -13.12
N LEU A 405 14.63 2.54 -12.19
CA LEU A 405 13.36 1.86 -12.13
C LEU A 405 12.94 1.71 -10.67
N TYR A 406 11.62 1.71 -10.52
CA TYR A 406 10.79 1.04 -9.51
C TYR A 406 10.73 1.46 -8.03
N GLY A 407 9.50 1.27 -7.52
CA GLY A 407 9.02 1.48 -6.15
C GLY A 407 9.34 0.29 -5.23
N ARG A 408 8.35 -0.27 -4.54
CA ARG A 408 8.53 -1.52 -3.76
C ARG A 408 8.49 -2.73 -4.69
N LEU A 409 7.52 -2.85 -5.58
CA LEU A 409 7.49 -3.84 -6.66
C LEU A 409 7.31 -3.15 -8.01
N ILE A 410 7.50 -3.92 -9.09
CA ILE A 410 7.48 -3.39 -10.44
C ILE A 410 6.12 -2.75 -10.81
N TRP A 411 5.03 -3.31 -10.30
CA TRP A 411 3.68 -2.79 -10.49
C TRP A 411 3.31 -1.64 -9.54
N GLU A 412 4.12 -1.35 -8.52
CA GLU A 412 3.95 -0.20 -7.60
C GLU A 412 4.83 0.99 -7.99
N SER A 413 5.19 1.08 -9.27
CA SER A 413 6.28 1.94 -9.70
C SER A 413 5.88 3.29 -10.22
N ILE A 414 4.59 3.45 -10.50
CA ILE A 414 3.97 4.76 -10.66
C ILE A 414 3.28 5.05 -9.33
N ALA A 415 3.66 6.16 -8.69
CA ALA A 415 2.96 6.61 -7.51
C ALA A 415 1.61 7.22 -7.94
N ALA A 416 0.50 6.63 -7.48
CA ALA A 416 -0.84 7.13 -7.75
C ALA A 416 -1.19 8.41 -6.95
N GLY A 417 -0.37 8.82 -6.00
CA GLY A 417 -0.58 10.04 -5.22
C GLY A 417 -0.21 11.33 -5.96
N SER A 418 0.38 11.26 -7.15
CA SER A 418 0.65 12.44 -7.98
C SER A 418 0.77 12.06 -9.46
N PHE A 419 -0.22 12.50 -10.24
CA PHE A 419 -0.38 12.20 -11.66
C PHE A 419 -0.97 13.41 -12.37
N GLY A 420 -0.55 13.69 -13.60
CA GLY A 420 -1.10 14.78 -14.41
C GLY A 420 -1.46 14.30 -15.80
N ILE A 421 -2.60 14.75 -16.32
CA ILE A 421 -3.09 14.38 -17.64
C ILE A 421 -3.80 15.55 -18.32
N THR A 422 -3.80 15.57 -19.65
CA THR A 422 -4.52 16.57 -20.46
C THR A 422 -5.61 15.92 -21.32
N ASP A 423 -6.53 16.70 -21.85
CA ASP A 423 -7.69 16.27 -22.64
C ASP A 423 -7.40 15.88 -24.11
N SER A 424 -6.19 15.43 -24.45
CA SER A 424 -5.86 14.99 -25.82
C SER A 424 -6.46 13.62 -26.16
N PRO A 425 -6.65 13.28 -27.45
CA PRO A 425 -7.18 11.97 -27.84
C PRO A 425 -6.41 10.79 -27.26
N ASP A 426 -5.07 10.78 -27.36
CA ASP A 426 -4.23 9.69 -26.83
C ASP A 426 -4.30 9.61 -25.30
N ASN A 427 -4.37 10.75 -24.61
CA ASN A 427 -4.50 10.77 -23.15
C ASN A 427 -5.89 10.30 -22.70
N ARG A 428 -6.95 10.60 -23.46
CA ARG A 428 -8.29 10.06 -23.20
C ARG A 428 -8.32 8.55 -23.37
N ASP A 429 -7.63 8.01 -24.38
CA ASP A 429 -7.42 6.56 -24.54
C ASP A 429 -6.70 5.95 -23.32
N PHE A 430 -5.62 6.59 -22.84
CA PHE A 430 -4.96 6.17 -21.61
C PHE A 430 -5.90 6.18 -20.40
N ALA A 431 -6.67 7.25 -20.21
CA ALA A 431 -7.63 7.36 -19.10
C ALA A 431 -8.71 6.28 -19.17
N LEU A 432 -9.18 5.94 -20.38
CA LEU A 432 -10.15 4.86 -20.61
C LEU A 432 -9.56 3.49 -20.25
N LYS A 433 -8.30 3.21 -20.58
CA LYS A 433 -7.63 1.96 -20.18
C LYS A 433 -7.49 1.82 -18.66
N VAL A 434 -7.11 2.91 -17.97
CA VAL A 434 -7.04 2.93 -16.50
C VAL A 434 -8.43 2.67 -15.90
N SER A 435 -9.44 3.37 -16.41
CA SER A 435 -10.84 3.22 -15.99
C SER A 435 -11.36 1.79 -16.21
N HIS A 436 -11.11 1.22 -17.40
CA HIS A 436 -11.51 -0.14 -17.76
C HIS A 436 -10.92 -1.16 -16.77
N TYR A 437 -9.62 -1.06 -16.52
CA TYR A 437 -8.93 -1.93 -15.58
C TYR A 437 -9.54 -1.83 -14.18
N LEU A 438 -9.76 -0.62 -13.67
CA LEU A 438 -10.31 -0.40 -12.34
C LEU A 438 -11.74 -0.93 -12.21
N CYS A 439 -12.59 -0.72 -13.23
CA CYS A 439 -13.91 -1.35 -13.28
C CYS A 439 -13.82 -2.87 -13.20
N GLN A 440 -12.97 -3.49 -14.03
CA GLN A 440 -12.82 -4.93 -14.06
C GLN A 440 -12.34 -5.49 -12.71
N GLN A 441 -11.34 -4.85 -12.10
CA GLN A 441 -10.84 -5.28 -10.80
C GLN A 441 -11.87 -5.08 -9.68
N LEU A 442 -12.71 -4.05 -9.78
CA LEU A 442 -13.74 -3.81 -8.79
C LEU A 442 -14.85 -4.86 -8.87
N ASP A 443 -15.27 -5.22 -10.08
CA ASP A 443 -16.21 -6.33 -10.32
C ASP A 443 -15.63 -7.64 -9.72
N LEU A 444 -14.36 -7.95 -9.99
CA LEU A 444 -13.68 -9.13 -9.42
C LEU A 444 -13.58 -9.08 -7.89
N SER A 445 -13.24 -7.92 -7.32
CA SER A 445 -13.15 -7.72 -5.87
C SER A 445 -14.51 -7.88 -5.19
N GLU A 446 -15.59 -7.38 -5.79
CA GLU A 446 -16.95 -7.54 -5.27
C GLU A 446 -17.41 -9.01 -5.35
N ASP A 447 -17.13 -9.70 -6.47
CA ASP A 447 -17.54 -11.09 -6.68
C ASP A 447 -16.76 -12.11 -5.83
N GLN A 448 -15.46 -11.86 -5.62
CA GLN A 448 -14.54 -12.81 -4.99
C GLN A 448 -14.01 -12.37 -3.62
N ASN A 449 -14.48 -11.22 -3.11
CA ASN A 449 -14.01 -10.61 -1.86
C ASN A 449 -12.47 -10.41 -1.84
N LEU A 450 -11.91 -10.01 -2.98
CA LEU A 450 -10.48 -9.74 -3.12
C LEU A 450 -10.14 -8.31 -2.71
N SER A 451 -8.92 -8.10 -2.21
CA SER A 451 -8.46 -6.75 -1.88
C SER A 451 -8.34 -5.88 -3.13
N TYR A 452 -9.00 -4.73 -3.09
CA TYR A 452 -8.92 -3.70 -4.13
C TYR A 452 -7.82 -2.66 -3.86
N PHE A 453 -7.04 -2.84 -2.78
CA PHE A 453 -5.99 -1.91 -2.38
C PHE A 453 -4.79 -1.96 -3.36
N PHE A 454 -4.20 -0.80 -3.68
CA PHE A 454 -3.14 -0.60 -4.70
C PHE A 454 -3.52 -0.87 -6.17
N THR A 455 -4.80 -1.16 -6.46
CA THR A 455 -5.24 -1.39 -7.85
C THR A 455 -5.01 -0.17 -8.74
N ASP A 456 -5.14 1.04 -8.22
CA ASP A 456 -4.85 2.29 -8.94
C ASP A 456 -3.39 2.37 -9.45
N GLN A 457 -2.41 2.05 -8.61
CA GLN A 457 -0.99 2.03 -9.01
C GLN A 457 -0.71 0.96 -10.07
N ILE A 458 -1.28 -0.24 -9.90
CA ILE A 458 -1.13 -1.33 -10.86
C ILE A 458 -1.77 -0.94 -12.20
N GLY A 459 -2.99 -0.39 -12.17
CA GLY A 459 -3.72 0.07 -13.36
C GLY A 459 -2.96 1.14 -14.14
N LEU A 460 -2.37 2.12 -13.43
CA LEU A 460 -1.51 3.13 -14.03
C LEU A 460 -0.27 2.52 -14.69
N MET A 461 0.41 1.59 -14.01
CA MET A 461 1.60 0.93 -14.54
C MET A 461 1.30 0.10 -15.80
N LEU A 462 0.24 -0.71 -15.76
CA LEU A 462 -0.15 -1.54 -16.91
C LEU A 462 -0.62 -0.68 -18.08
N SER A 463 -1.38 0.39 -17.81
CA SER A 463 -1.81 1.34 -18.84
C SER A 463 -0.63 2.10 -19.45
N TYR A 464 0.39 2.43 -18.64
CA TYR A 464 1.63 3.02 -19.14
C TYR A 464 2.33 2.06 -20.12
N LEU A 465 2.50 0.79 -19.76
CA LEU A 465 3.11 -0.19 -20.66
C LEU A 465 2.29 -0.38 -21.95
N GLY A 466 0.97 -0.34 -21.86
CA GLY A 466 0.05 -0.47 -23.00
C GLY A 466 0.02 0.76 -23.92
N SER A 467 0.35 1.95 -23.42
CA SER A 467 0.24 3.22 -24.16
C SER A 467 1.56 3.96 -24.39
N ARG A 468 2.71 3.47 -23.90
CA ARG A 468 4.04 4.13 -24.06
C ARG A 468 4.47 4.41 -25.50
N ASN A 469 3.88 3.75 -26.48
CA ASN A 469 4.17 3.95 -27.89
C ASN A 469 3.21 4.96 -28.57
N THR A 470 2.12 5.36 -27.90
CA THR A 470 1.10 6.26 -28.44
C THR A 470 0.99 7.55 -27.63
N CYS A 471 1.24 7.50 -26.32
CA CYS A 471 1.25 8.66 -25.43
C CYS A 471 2.68 9.13 -25.15
N ILE A 472 2.82 10.44 -24.92
CA ILE A 472 4.06 11.04 -24.43
C ILE A 472 4.00 11.05 -22.91
N PHE A 473 5.04 10.55 -22.26
CA PHE A 473 5.14 10.51 -20.80
C PHE A 473 6.32 11.36 -20.34
N GLU A 474 6.08 12.24 -19.38
CA GLU A 474 7.10 13.06 -18.75
C GLU A 474 7.07 12.86 -17.24
N LYS A 475 8.23 13.07 -16.61
CA LYS A 475 8.31 13.07 -15.17
C LYS A 475 7.61 14.31 -14.64
N GLY A 476 6.51 14.12 -13.92
CA GLY A 476 5.84 15.19 -13.20
C GLY A 476 6.72 15.64 -12.04
N GLY A 477 7.05 16.93 -11.97
CA GLY A 477 7.54 17.48 -10.72
C GLY A 477 6.40 17.39 -9.71
N ALA A 478 6.50 16.54 -8.68
CA ALA A 478 5.42 16.34 -7.73
C ALA A 478 5.03 17.70 -7.09
N PRO A 479 3.83 18.26 -7.37
CA PRO A 479 3.32 19.38 -6.59
C PRO A 479 2.95 18.90 -5.18
N PHE A 480 2.70 17.60 -5.03
CA PHE A 480 2.29 16.92 -3.82
C PHE A 480 3.47 16.37 -3.03
N THR A 481 3.45 16.56 -1.71
CA THR A 481 4.41 15.94 -0.79
C THR A 481 3.68 15.26 0.37
N GLN A 482 3.79 13.93 0.47
CA GLN A 482 3.21 13.15 1.56
C GLN A 482 4.13 13.07 2.80
N GLY A 483 5.46 13.28 2.62
CA GLY A 483 6.46 13.19 3.70
C GLY A 483 6.34 14.28 4.78
N LEU A 484 5.48 15.28 4.56
CA LEU A 484 5.05 16.28 5.53
C LEU A 484 3.67 15.94 6.14
N GLY A 485 3.21 14.70 5.94
CA GLY A 485 1.87 14.21 6.27
C GLY A 485 1.44 14.56 7.68
N TRP A 486 0.16 14.86 7.81
CA TRP A 486 -0.51 15.53 8.93
C TRP A 486 -0.50 14.81 10.29
N GLY A 487 0.36 13.79 10.46
CA GLY A 487 0.72 13.17 11.73
C GLY A 487 1.71 14.02 12.53
N PHE A 488 1.19 15.06 13.19
CA PHE A 488 1.55 15.57 14.54
C PHE A 488 3.01 15.82 14.98
N ASN A 489 3.45 17.08 14.81
CA ASN A 489 4.09 17.93 15.85
C ASN A 489 4.30 19.37 15.29
N ASP A 490 4.52 20.36 16.16
CA ASP A 490 4.85 21.76 15.77
C ASP A 490 6.03 21.85 14.80
N ASP A 491 6.85 20.80 14.75
CA ASP A 491 7.98 20.64 13.84
C ASP A 491 7.57 20.41 12.39
N GLY A 492 6.42 19.77 12.11
CA GLY A 492 5.88 19.67 10.76
C GLY A 492 5.38 21.01 10.22
N LYS A 493 4.75 21.83 11.08
CA LYS A 493 4.37 23.21 10.76
C LYS A 493 5.61 24.09 10.54
N LYS A 494 6.65 23.93 11.38
CA LYS A 494 7.94 24.59 11.18
C LYS A 494 8.61 24.13 9.89
N ALA A 495 8.59 22.84 9.55
CA ALA A 495 9.20 22.31 8.32
C ALA A 495 8.50 22.83 7.06
N ALA A 496 7.17 22.89 7.03
CA ALA A 496 6.42 23.51 5.93
C ALA A 496 6.72 25.02 5.82
N LYS A 497 6.77 25.75 6.95
CA LYS A 497 7.12 27.18 6.99
C LYS A 497 8.58 27.44 6.60
N GLN A 498 9.49 26.56 6.99
CA GLN A 498 10.92 26.59 6.66
C GLN A 498 11.14 26.27 5.18
N ALA A 499 10.54 25.21 4.64
CA ALA A 499 10.58 24.89 3.21
C ALA A 499 10.03 26.04 2.36
N THR A 500 8.97 26.72 2.83
CA THR A 500 8.42 27.92 2.19
C THR A 500 9.37 29.12 2.27
N THR A 501 10.16 29.23 3.35
CA THR A 501 11.13 30.32 3.55
C THR A 501 12.43 30.08 2.77
N ASP A 502 12.90 28.85 2.71
CA ASP A 502 14.11 28.45 1.99
C ASP A 502 13.91 28.49 0.47
N TYR A 503 12.67 28.30 -0.01
CA TYR A 503 12.34 28.50 -1.42
C TYR A 503 12.23 29.98 -1.83
N LYS A 504 12.01 30.90 -0.87
CA LYS A 504 11.96 32.35 -1.11
C LYS A 504 13.34 33.01 -1.14
N LYS A 505 14.40 32.28 -0.76
CA LYS A 505 15.80 32.67 -0.94
C LYS A 505 16.32 32.03 -2.22
#